data_AF-A0A449BKZ6-F1
#
_entry.id   AF-A0A449BKZ6-F1
#
_cell.length_a   1.000
_cell.length_b   1.000
_cell.length_c   1.000
_cell.angle_alpha   90.00
_cell.angle_beta   90.00
_cell.angle_gamma   90.00
#
_symmetry.space_group_name_H-M   'P 1'
#
loop_
_entity.id
_entity.type
_entity.pdbx_description
1 polymer ?
#
loop_
_entity_poly.entity_id
_entity_poly.type
_entity_poly.pdbx_seq_one_letter_code
_entity_poly.pdbx_strand_id
1 'polypeptide(L)' 'MFECIIEKLNAELEVNKLGDYRKFKFVQKQLNSKENAIKFFIEILNYKKWKVNKIVYRIEYEKRLYQIKKNSYLPQW' A
#
# COMPACT_ATOMS: atom_id res chain seq x y z
N MET A 1 15.39 -1.79 13.45
CA MET A 1 14.72 -1.21 12.25
C MET A 1 13.34 -1.82 12.00
N PHE A 2 13.16 -3.15 12.11
CA PHE A 2 11.84 -3.81 12.01
C PHE A 2 10.88 -3.48 13.17
N GLU A 3 11.37 -3.31 14.39
CA GLU A 3 10.54 -2.99 15.56
C GLU A 3 9.78 -1.67 15.40
N CYS A 4 10.45 -0.63 14.89
CA CYS A 4 9.83 0.67 14.63
C CYS A 4 8.73 0.61 13.55
N ILE A 5 8.82 -0.33 12.61
CA ILE A 5 7.78 -0.58 11.60
C ILE A 5 6.58 -1.28 12.25
N ILE A 6 6.83 -2.25 13.14
CA ILE A 6 5.79 -3.00 13.85
C ILE A 6 5.06 -2.11 14.87
N GLU A 7 5.78 -1.30 15.65
CA GLU A 7 5.18 -0.34 16.59
C GLU A 7 4.30 0.68 15.87
N LYS A 8 4.74 1.17 14.71
CA LYS A 8 3.97 2.14 13.93
C LYS A 8 2.78 1.49 13.21
N LEU A 9 2.91 0.23 12.79
CA LEU A 9 1.78 -0.58 12.32
C LEU A 9 0.77 -0.87 13.42
N ASN A 10 1.23 -1.12 14.64
CA ASN A 10 0.38 -1.36 15.81
C ASN A 10 -0.35 -0.09 16.24
N ALA A 11 0.35 1.05 16.27
CA ALA A 11 -0.28 2.36 16.48
C ALA A 11 -1.30 2.69 15.38
N GLU A 12 -1.05 2.31 14.12
CA GLU A 12 -2.04 2.44 13.04
C GLU A 12 -3.13 1.35 13.04
N LEU A 13 -2.92 0.21 13.74
CA LEU A 13 -3.91 -0.87 13.92
C LEU A 13 -4.94 -0.51 14.99
N GLU A 14 -4.53 0.17 16.07
CA GLU A 14 -5.45 0.74 17.07
C GLU A 14 -6.41 1.76 16.43
N VAL A 15 -5.95 2.46 15.38
CA VAL A 15 -6.80 3.31 14.55
C VAL A 15 -7.48 2.46 13.47
N ASN A 16 -8.55 1.77 13.86
CA ASN A 16 -9.43 0.86 13.07
C ASN A 16 -9.94 1.37 11.69
N LYS A 17 -9.51 2.55 11.20
CA LYS A 17 -10.00 3.24 9.99
C LYS A 17 -8.95 3.47 8.89
N LEU A 18 -7.70 3.03 9.04
CA LEU A 18 -6.72 3.09 7.95
C LEU A 18 -6.81 1.81 7.11
N GLY A 19 -7.76 1.77 6.17
CA GLY A 19 -8.05 0.59 5.34
C GLY A 19 -6.81 -0.06 4.70
N ASP A 20 -6.91 -1.34 4.35
CA ASP A 20 -5.81 -2.22 3.87
C ASP A 20 -4.85 -1.58 2.84
N TYR A 21 -5.36 -0.66 2.00
CA TYR A 21 -4.58 0.14 1.05
C TYR A 21 -3.53 1.05 1.71
N ARG A 22 -3.90 1.77 2.78
CA ARG A 22 -3.02 2.75 3.43
C ARG A 22 -1.87 2.03 4.15
N LYS A 23 -2.17 0.90 4.77
CA LYS A 23 -1.16 0.01 5.36
C LYS A 23 -0.16 -0.47 4.31
N PHE A 24 -0.63 -0.92 3.14
CA PHE A 24 0.26 -1.38 2.08
C PHE A 24 1.15 -0.25 1.55
N LYS A 25 0.59 0.96 1.35
CA LYS A 25 1.34 2.13 0.91
C LYS A 25 2.41 2.55 1.92
N PHE A 26 2.10 2.48 3.22
CA PHE A 26 3.05 2.78 4.29
C PHE A 26 4.21 1.78 4.30
N VAL A 27 3.91 0.48 4.32
CA VAL A 27 4.92 -0.58 4.31
C VAL A 27 5.77 -0.51 3.04
N GLN A 28 5.17 -0.27 1.87
CA GLN A 28 5.91 -0.06 0.63
C GLN A 28 6.86 1.13 0.71
N LYS A 29 6.45 2.23 1.35
CA LYS A 29 7.30 3.41 1.56
C LYS A 29 8.49 3.11 2.48
N GLN A 30 8.29 2.29 3.51
CA GLN A 30 9.37 1.92 4.45
C GLN A 30 10.34 0.90 3.84
N LEU A 31 9.83 -0.11 3.14
CA LEU A 31 10.63 -1.18 2.55
C LEU A 31 11.20 -0.83 1.18
N ASN A 32 10.83 0.33 0.63
CA ASN A 32 11.23 0.87 -0.67
C ASN A 32 11.08 -0.11 -1.86
N SER A 33 10.28 -1.16 -1.68
CA SER A 33 10.07 -2.22 -2.67
C SER A 33 8.66 -2.78 -2.53
N LYS A 34 7.99 -2.93 -3.68
CA LYS A 34 6.65 -3.52 -3.78
C LYS A 34 6.67 -4.99 -3.40
N GLU A 35 7.69 -5.73 -3.82
CA GLU A 35 7.82 -7.17 -3.51
C GLU A 35 8.04 -7.39 -2.02
N ASN A 36 8.87 -6.56 -1.38
CA ASN A 36 9.10 -6.63 0.05
C ASN A 36 7.82 -6.29 0.83
N ALA A 37 7.01 -5.34 0.36
CA ALA A 37 5.70 -5.07 0.95
C ALA A 37 4.73 -6.24 0.79
N ILE A 38 4.71 -6.92 -0.36
CA ILE A 38 3.89 -8.11 -0.57
C ILE A 38 4.31 -9.24 0.37
N LYS A 39 5.62 -9.52 0.46
CA LYS A 39 6.16 -10.53 1.40
C LYS A 39 5.81 -10.18 2.83
N PHE A 40 5.99 -8.93 3.25
CA PHE A 40 5.63 -8.49 4.60
C PHE A 40 4.15 -8.73 4.92
N PHE A 41 3.23 -8.45 3.98
CA PHE A 41 1.81 -8.70 4.20
C PHE A 41 1.47 -10.20 4.29
N ILE A 42 2.13 -11.04 3.50
CA ILE A 42 1.88 -12.49 3.48
C ILE A 42 2.54 -13.17 4.69
N GLU A 43 3.81 -12.88 4.95
CA GLU A 43 4.64 -13.62 5.91
C GLU A 43 4.55 -13.05 7.33
N ILE A 44 4.45 -11.72 7.48
CA ILE A 44 4.40 -11.06 8.80
C ILE A 44 2.97 -10.80 9.24
N LEU A 45 2.13 -10.22 8.36
CA LEU A 45 0.73 -9.93 8.69
C LEU A 45 -0.22 -11.11 8.43
N ASN A 46 0.30 -12.21 7.90
CA ASN A 46 -0.45 -13.44 7.60
C ASN A 46 -1.68 -13.24 6.68
N TYR A 47 -1.60 -12.29 5.76
CA TYR A 47 -2.66 -12.06 4.78
C TYR A 47 -2.63 -13.16 3.71
N LYS A 48 -3.81 -13.66 3.33
CA LYS A 48 -3.94 -14.55 2.18
C LYS A 48 -3.44 -13.85 0.91
N LYS A 49 -2.66 -14.54 0.08
CA LYS A 49 -2.06 -14.01 -1.17
C LYS A 49 -3.09 -13.33 -2.08
N TRP A 50 -4.29 -13.89 -2.23
CA TRP A 50 -5.36 -13.29 -3.03
C TRP A 50 -5.82 -11.92 -2.51
N LYS A 51 -5.83 -11.73 -1.18
CA LYS A 51 -6.20 -10.47 -0.55
C LYS A 51 -5.14 -9.41 -0.81
N VAL A 52 -3.85 -9.78 -0.70
CA VAL A 52 -2.72 -8.89 -1.02
C VAL A 52 -2.73 -8.50 -2.50
N ASN A 53 -2.96 -9.46 -3.41
CA ASN A 53 -3.09 -9.16 -4.84
C ASN A 53 -4.25 -8.20 -5.14
N LYS A 54 -5.40 -8.35 -4.46
CA LYS A 54 -6.53 -7.42 -4.59
C LYS A 54 -6.17 -6.00 -4.15
N ILE A 55 -5.39 -5.86 -3.07
CA ILE A 55 -4.90 -4.57 -2.58
C ILE A 55 -3.94 -3.95 -3.61
N VAL A 56 -2.99 -4.74 -4.11
CA VAL A 56 -2.02 -4.31 -5.12
C VAL A 56 -2.71 -3.83 -6.41
N TYR A 57 -3.64 -4.62 -6.93
CA TYR A 57 -4.39 -4.29 -8.14
C TYR A 57 -5.16 -2.98 -7.96
N ARG A 58 -5.84 -2.81 -6.83
CA ARG A 58 -6.57 -1.58 -6.52
C ARG A 58 -5.64 -0.36 -6.47
N ILE A 59 -4.43 -0.51 -5.92
CA ILE A 59 -3.43 0.58 -5.92
C ILE A 59 -3.03 0.99 -7.33
N GLU A 60 -2.76 0.02 -8.19
CA GLU A 60 -2.36 0.29 -9.58
C GLU A 60 -3.48 0.92 -10.38
N TYR A 61 -4.71 0.45 -10.20
CA TYR A 61 -5.90 1.01 -10.84
C TYR A 61 -6.10 2.48 -10.46
N GLU A 62 -6.06 2.82 -9.17
CA GLU A 62 -6.20 4.20 -8.66
C GLU A 62 -5.05 5.09 -9.16
N LYS A 63 -3.81 4.58 -9.21
CA LYS A 63 -2.67 5.30 -9.79
C LYS A 63 -2.89 5.62 -11.26
N ARG A 64 -3.40 4.65 -12.03
CA ARG A 64 -3.69 4.83 -13.45
C ARG A 64 -4.79 5.87 -13.67
N LEU A 65 -5.87 5.80 -12.90
CA LEU A 65 -6.94 6.80 -12.94
C LEU A 65 -6.43 8.20 -12.60
N TYR A 66 -5.57 8.33 -11.58
CA TYR A 66 -4.96 9.60 -11.23
C TYR A 66 -4.08 10.16 -12.37
N GLN A 67 -3.27 9.31 -13.02
CA GLN A 67 -2.45 9.72 -14.16
C GLN A 67 -3.30 10.15 -15.36
N ILE A 68 -4.37 9.43 -15.68
CA ILE A 68 -5.31 9.79 -16.74
C ILE A 68 -5.96 11.15 -16.44
N LYS A 69 -6.42 11.36 -15.19
CA LYS A 69 -6.95 12.67 -14.76
C LYS A 69 -5.90 13.76 -14.89
N LYS A 70 -4.69 13.54 -14.37
CA LYS A 70 -3.61 14.53 -14.45
C LYS A 70 -3.26 14.90 -15.90
N ASN A 71 -3.22 13.92 -16.80
CA ASN A 71 -2.92 14.14 -18.21
C ASN A 71 -4.07 14.79 -18.99
N SER A 72 -5.33 14.61 -18.55
CA SER A 72 -6.48 15.32 -19.13
C SER A 72 -6.58 16.77 -18.66
N TYR A 73 -5.91 17.15 -17.57
CA TYR A 73 -5.79 18.53 -17.09
C TYR A 73 -4.50 19.23 -17.56
N LEU A 74 -3.60 18.55 -18.27
CA LEU A 74 -2.42 19.19 -18.86
C LEU A 74 -2.83 19.83 -20.20
N PRO A 75 -2.72 21.17 -20.34
CA PRO A 75 -3.02 21.81 -21.61
C PRO A 75 -2.03 21.30 -22.66
N GLN A 76 -2.56 20.87 -23.81
CA GLN A 76 -1.76 20.61 -25.01
C GLN A 76 -1.29 21.98 -25.53
N TRP A 77 -0.06 22.35 -25.20
CA TRP A 77 0.69 23.39 -25.89
C TRP A 77 1.62 22.72 -26.88
#